data_AF-A0A354DIX2-F1
#
_entry.id   AF-A0A354DIX2-F1
#
_cell.length_a   1.000
_cell.length_b   1.000
_cell.length_c   1.000
_cell.angle_alpha   90.00
_cell.angle_beta   90.00
_cell.angle_gamma   90.00
#
_symmetry.space_group_name_H-M   'P 1'
#
loop_
_entity.id
_entity.type
_entity.pdbx_description
1 polymer ?
#
loop_
_entity_poly.entity_id
_entity_poly.type
_entity_poly.pdbx_seq_one_letter_code
_entity_poly.pdbx_strand_id
1 'polypeptide(L)'
;DEGKFWKHQEREHTVVIRQLVPNLEKPFVDALAAWEQALLETEDTFTRFIETVVRSGKHISREVLGQVRELVTFALHQSEQFVGLLDQLLTESEPVKENPVVQTVVHH
;
A
#
# COMPACT_ATOMS: atom_id res chain seq x y z
N ASP A 1 -10.10 8.26 6.76
CA ASP A 1 -9.16 9.18 6.08
C ASP A 1 -7.74 8.65 6.12
N GLU A 2 -7.13 8.48 7.30
CA GLU A 2 -5.77 7.92 7.44
C GLU A 2 -5.53 6.61 6.66
N GLY A 3 -6.41 5.62 6.79
CA GLY A 3 -6.25 4.35 6.05
C GLY A 3 -6.23 4.51 4.53
N LYS A 4 -7.00 5.46 3.98
CA LYS A 4 -6.95 5.79 2.55
C LYS A 4 -5.63 6.44 2.19
N PHE A 5 -5.21 7.43 2.99
CA PHE A 5 -3.96 8.16 2.78
C PHE A 5 -2.75 7.22 2.74
N TRP A 6 -2.62 6.32 3.73
CA TRP A 6 -1.49 5.40 3.78
C TRP A 6 -1.48 4.39 2.64
N LYS A 7 -2.64 3.86 2.23
CA LYS A 7 -2.71 2.96 1.05
C LYS A 7 -2.34 3.68 -0.24
N HIS A 8 -2.68 4.95 -0.36
CA HIS A 8 -2.24 5.77 -1.47
C HIS A 8 -0.71 5.92 -1.50
N GLN A 9 -0.09 6.26 -0.36
CA GLN A 9 1.37 6.40 -0.25
C GLN A 9 2.10 5.10 -0.59
N GLU A 10 1.65 3.97 -0.02
CA GLU A 10 2.22 2.65 -0.32
C GLU A 10 2.11 2.33 -1.83
N ARG A 11 0.96 2.63 -2.45
CA ARG A 11 0.74 2.44 -3.88
C ARG A 11 1.68 3.32 -4.70
N GLU A 12 1.86 4.59 -4.33
CA GLU A 12 2.80 5.50 -5.00
C GLU A 12 4.24 4.98 -4.94
N HIS A 13 4.68 4.44 -3.79
CA HIS A 13 6.01 3.82 -3.67
C HIS A 13 6.24 2.69 -4.69
N THR A 14 5.22 1.89 -5.01
CA THR A 14 5.37 0.84 -6.05
C THR A 14 5.68 1.40 -7.44
N VAL A 15 5.15 2.58 -7.75
CA VAL A 15 5.35 3.26 -9.03
C VAL A 15 6.70 3.95 -9.05
N VAL A 16 7.02 4.71 -7.99
CA VAL A 16 8.28 5.45 -7.86
C VAL A 16 9.49 4.51 -7.95
N ILE A 17 9.46 3.36 -7.27
CA ILE A 17 10.56 2.38 -7.33
C ILE A 17 10.78 1.89 -8.77
N ARG A 18 9.71 1.50 -9.49
CA ARG A 18 9.81 1.04 -10.89
C ARG A 18 10.28 2.14 -11.85
N GLN A 19 10.01 3.41 -11.55
CA GLN A 19 10.49 4.53 -12.36
C GLN A 19 11.96 4.86 -12.10
N LEU A 20 12.42 4.76 -10.85
CA LEU A 20 13.80 5.04 -10.46
C LEU A 20 14.77 3.92 -10.83
N VAL A 21 14.29 2.69 -11.01
CA VAL A 21 15.10 1.51 -11.32
C VAL A 21 14.64 0.88 -12.64
N PRO A 22 15.00 1.45 -13.81
CA PRO A 22 14.50 0.97 -15.11
C PRO A 22 15.00 -0.43 -15.48
N ASN A 23 16.06 -0.92 -14.84
CA ASN A 23 16.64 -2.25 -15.00
C ASN A 23 16.27 -3.21 -13.85
N LEU A 24 15.22 -2.91 -13.09
CA LEU A 24 14.74 -3.76 -11.99
C LEU A 24 14.43 -5.18 -12.49
N GLU A 25 14.76 -6.19 -11.70
CA GLU A 25 14.53 -7.58 -12.06
C GLU A 25 13.04 -7.87 -12.26
N LYS A 26 12.72 -8.64 -13.31
CA LYS A 26 11.34 -8.91 -13.71
C LYS A 26 10.44 -9.42 -12.57
N PRO A 27 10.88 -10.34 -11.68
CA PRO A 27 10.07 -10.77 -10.54
C PRO A 27 9.66 -9.61 -9.62
N PHE A 28 10.55 -8.64 -9.38
CA PHE A 28 10.26 -7.48 -8.56
C PHE A 28 9.35 -6.47 -9.27
N VAL A 29 9.52 -6.29 -10.59
CA VAL A 29 8.60 -5.48 -11.40
C VAL A 29 7.17 -6.03 -11.32
N ASP A 30 7.03 -7.35 -11.44
CA ASP A 30 5.73 -8.03 -11.39
C ASP A 30 5.13 -8.00 -9.99
N ALA A 31 5.94 -8.20 -8.95
CA ALA A 31 5.51 -8.06 -7.56
C ALA A 31 4.99 -6.65 -7.27
N LEU A 32 5.76 -5.60 -7.63
CA LEU A 32 5.35 -4.21 -7.41
C LEU A 32 4.07 -3.85 -8.18
N ALA A 33 3.88 -4.38 -9.39
CA ALA A 33 2.64 -4.18 -10.14
C ALA A 33 1.43 -4.86 -9.46
N ALA A 34 1.61 -6.07 -8.95
CA ALA A 34 0.55 -6.77 -8.20
C ALA A 34 0.21 -6.03 -6.89
N TRP A 35 1.23 -5.52 -6.19
CA TRP A 35 1.04 -4.71 -4.98
C TRP A 35 0.34 -3.39 -5.27
N GLU A 36 0.67 -2.70 -6.37
CA GLU A 36 -0.03 -1.47 -6.77
C GLU A 36 -1.55 -1.69 -6.85
N GLN A 37 -1.95 -2.79 -7.51
CA GLN A 37 -3.36 -3.15 -7.67
C GLN A 37 -4.01 -3.53 -6.34
N ALA A 38 -3.34 -4.36 -5.52
CA ALA A 38 -3.87 -4.79 -4.22
C ALA A 38 -4.04 -3.61 -3.24
N LEU A 39 -3.14 -2.62 -3.29
CA LEU A 39 -3.22 -1.42 -2.47
C LEU A 39 -4.33 -0.48 -2.93
N LEU A 40 -4.50 -0.34 -4.26
CA LEU A 40 -5.62 0.41 -4.85
C LEU A 40 -6.98 -0.15 -4.40
N GLU A 41 -7.14 -1.47 -4.41
CA GLU A 41 -8.40 -2.12 -3.97
C GLU A 41 -8.71 -1.84 -2.49
N THR A 42 -7.69 -1.80 -1.64
CA THR A 42 -7.84 -1.41 -0.23
C THR A 42 -8.17 0.08 -0.10
N GLU A 43 -7.49 0.96 -0.85
CA GLU A 43 -7.75 2.41 -0.90
C GLU A 43 -9.20 2.71 -1.31
N ASP A 44 -9.70 2.05 -2.35
CA ASP A 44 -11.09 2.15 -2.82
C ASP A 44 -12.08 1.66 -1.77
N THR A 45 -11.73 0.60 -1.05
CA THR A 45 -12.56 0.08 0.04
C THR A 45 -12.66 1.10 1.18
N PHE A 46 -11.55 1.72 1.59
CA PHE A 46 -11.59 2.83 2.55
C PHE A 46 -12.47 3.98 2.04
N THR A 47 -12.34 4.37 0.77
CA THR A 47 -13.16 5.43 0.18
C THR A 47 -14.66 5.12 0.28
N ARG A 48 -15.07 3.90 -0.09
CA ARG A 48 -16.48 3.47 0.04
C ARG A 48 -17.00 3.50 1.48
N PHE A 49 -16.18 3.08 2.44
CA PHE A 49 -16.57 3.12 3.85
C PHE A 49 -16.70 4.55 4.39
N ILE A 50 -15.77 5.44 4.02
CA ILE A 50 -15.84 6.87 4.37
C ILE A 50 -17.13 7.47 3.82
N GLU A 51 -17.44 7.26 2.54
CA GLU A 51 -18.68 7.75 1.94
C GLU A 51 -19.93 7.19 2.63
N THR A 52 -19.93 5.89 2.95
CA THR A 52 -21.05 5.22 3.63
C THR A 52 -21.29 5.83 5.01
N VAL A 53 -20.22 6.03 5.80
CA VAL A 53 -20.30 6.64 7.12
C VAL A 53 -20.79 8.09 7.03
N VAL A 54 -20.26 8.88 6.09
CA VAL A 54 -20.68 10.27 5.87
C VAL A 54 -22.16 10.35 5.51
N ARG A 55 -22.65 9.48 4.62
CA ARG A 55 -24.07 9.42 4.22
C ARG A 55 -25.00 8.93 5.34
N SER A 56 -24.50 8.13 6.28
CA SER A 56 -25.29 7.56 7.39
C SER A 56 -25.57 8.59 8.51
N GLY A 57 -24.90 9.74 8.50
CA GLY A 57 -25.10 10.79 9.50
C GLY A 57 -24.87 10.29 10.93
N LYS A 58 -25.86 10.44 11.82
CA LYS A 58 -25.76 10.01 13.23
C LYS A 58 -26.07 8.52 13.46
N HIS A 59 -26.48 7.78 12.43
CA HIS A 59 -26.97 6.42 12.56
C HIS A 59 -26.03 5.42 11.86
N ILE A 60 -24.91 5.12 12.50
CA ILE A 60 -24.00 4.07 12.02
C ILE A 60 -24.42 2.75 12.69
N SER A 61 -24.66 1.71 11.89
CA SER A 61 -24.98 0.39 12.42
C SER A 61 -23.76 -0.26 13.08
N ARG A 62 -23.99 -1.16 14.04
CA ARG A 62 -22.91 -1.94 14.66
C ARG A 62 -22.17 -2.82 13.64
N GLU A 63 -22.86 -3.25 12.59
CA GLU A 63 -22.29 -4.02 11.49
C GLU A 63 -21.24 -3.19 10.72
N VAL A 64 -21.58 -1.96 10.34
CA VAL A 64 -20.65 -1.06 9.64
C VAL A 64 -19.43 -0.77 10.52
N LEU A 65 -19.62 -0.57 11.84
CA LEU A 65 -18.50 -0.41 12.77
C LEU A 65 -17.61 -1.66 12.85
N GLY A 66 -18.20 -2.86 12.78
CA GLY A 66 -17.46 -4.13 12.72
C GLY A 66 -16.61 -4.23 11.46
N GLN A 67 -17.21 -3.96 10.30
CA GLN A 67 -16.52 -4.00 9.00
C GLN A 67 -15.37 -2.98 8.91
N VAL A 68 -15.53 -1.79 9.49
CA VAL A 68 -14.44 -0.80 9.56
C VAL A 68 -13.27 -1.33 10.39
N ARG A 69 -13.52 -2.03 11.50
CA ARG A 69 -12.46 -2.65 12.31
C ARG A 69 -11.74 -3.75 11.54
N GLU A 70 -12.48 -4.60 10.85
CA GLU A 70 -11.92 -5.66 10.00
C GLU A 70 -11.04 -5.07 8.89
N LEU A 71 -11.50 -3.99 8.23
CA LEU A 71 -10.72 -3.30 7.21
C LEU A 71 -9.43 -2.70 7.77
N VAL A 72 -9.46 -2.09 8.96
CA VAL A 72 -8.25 -1.55 9.60
C VAL A 72 -7.28 -2.68 9.96
N THR A 73 -7.76 -3.79 10.52
CA THR A 73 -6.92 -4.95 10.81
C THR A 73 -6.31 -5.54 9.54
N PHE A 74 -7.10 -5.68 8.48
CA PHE A 74 -6.61 -6.14 7.18
C PHE A 74 -5.54 -5.19 6.62
N ALA A 75 -5.81 -3.88 6.62
CA ALA A 75 -4.90 -2.88 6.09
C ALA A 75 -3.55 -2.87 6.82
N LEU A 76 -3.55 -3.07 8.15
CA LEU A 76 -2.34 -3.20 8.95
C LEU A 76 -1.49 -4.39 8.49
N HIS A 77 -2.08 -5.59 8.41
CA HIS A 77 -1.36 -6.78 7.95
C HIS A 77 -0.84 -6.60 6.51
N GLN A 78 -1.65 -5.99 5.64
CA GLN A 78 -1.23 -5.69 4.27
C GLN A 78 -0.01 -4.75 4.25
N SER A 79 0.03 -3.74 5.12
CA SER A 79 1.18 -2.83 5.26
C SER A 79 2.42 -3.56 5.75
N GLU A 80 2.30 -4.44 6.75
CA GLU A 80 3.41 -5.26 7.25
C GLU A 80 3.99 -6.16 6.15
N GLN A 81 3.13 -6.78 5.34
CA GLN A 81 3.54 -7.60 4.21
C GLN A 81 4.20 -6.77 3.10
N PHE A 82 3.72 -5.55 2.85
CA PHE A 82 4.32 -4.65 1.88
C PHE A 82 5.72 -4.22 2.32
N VAL A 83 5.91 -3.88 3.59
CA VAL A 83 7.23 -3.62 4.18
C VAL A 83 8.15 -4.82 3.99
N GLY A 84 7.64 -6.05 4.15
CA GLY A 84 8.41 -7.26 3.87
C GLY A 84 8.91 -7.36 2.42
N LEU A 85 8.12 -6.93 1.43
CA LEU A 85 8.59 -6.82 0.04
C LEU A 85 9.67 -5.76 -0.11
N LEU A 86 9.52 -4.61 0.54
CA LEU A 86 10.50 -3.53 0.50
C LEU A 86 11.85 -3.96 1.08
N ASP A 87 11.84 -4.71 2.18
CA ASP A 87 13.04 -5.29 2.77
C ASP A 87 13.70 -6.31 1.82
N GLN A 88 12.91 -7.11 1.10
CA GLN A 88 13.44 -8.03 0.08
C GLN A 88 14.08 -7.26 -1.07
N LEU A 89 13.47 -6.17 -1.56
CA LEU A 89 14.08 -5.32 -2.58
C LEU A 89 15.45 -4.79 -2.14
N LEU A 90 15.56 -4.28 -0.90
CA LEU A 90 16.81 -3.77 -0.35
C LEU A 90 17.89 -4.85 -0.20
N THR A 91 17.50 -6.09 0.09
CA THR A 91 18.45 -7.18 0.39
C THR A 91 18.79 -8.04 -0.83
N GLU A 92 17.94 -8.12 -1.84
CA GLU A 92 18.06 -9.07 -2.95
C GLU A 92 18.19 -8.42 -4.33
N SER A 93 17.74 -7.18 -4.55
CA SER A 93 17.86 -6.51 -5.85
C SER A 93 19.16 -5.71 -5.96
N GLU A 94 20.04 -6.10 -6.87
CA GLU A 94 21.30 -5.37 -7.11
C GLU A 94 21.07 -3.94 -7.65
N PRO A 95 20.19 -3.72 -8.65
CA PRO A 95 19.86 -2.38 -9.13
C PRO A 95 19.31 -1.44 -8.04
N VAL A 96 18.60 -1.98 -7.03
CA VAL A 96 18.10 -1.21 -5.89
C VAL A 96 19.24 -0.86 -4.91
N LYS A 97 20.12 -1.81 -4.60
CA LYS A 97 21.28 -1.59 -3.73
C LYS A 97 22.26 -0.56 -4.29
N GLU A 98 22.37 -0.47 -5.61
CA GLU A 98 23.25 0.50 -6.27
C GLU A 98 22.61 1.91 -6.40
N ASN A 99 21.32 2.06 -6.08
CA ASN A 99 20.57 3.32 -6.24
C ASN A 99 20.25 4.00 -4.89
N PRO A 100 21.04 5.01 -4.45
CA PRO A 100 20.82 5.66 -3.16
C PRO A 100 19.52 6.48 -3.07
N VAL A 101 18.96 6.89 -4.21
CA VAL A 101 17.67 7.60 -4.24
C VAL A 101 16.55 6.64 -3.85
N VAL A 102 16.58 5.42 -4.39
CA VAL A 102 15.57 4.39 -4.09
C VAL A 102 15.66 3.95 -2.64
N GLN A 103 16.87 3.81 -2.10
CA GLN A 103 17.05 3.52 -0.67
C GLN A 103 16.41 4.58 0.21
N THR A 104 16.54 5.86 -0.15
CA THR A 104 15.88 6.96 0.57
C THR A 104 14.36 6.88 0.49
N VAL A 105 13.82 6.52 -0.68
CA VAL A 105 12.36 6.32 -0.87
C VAL A 105 11.85 5.14 -0.05
N VAL A 106 12.57 4.02 -0.01
CA VAL A 106 12.14 2.83 0.74
C VAL A 106 12.21 3.02 2.26
N HIS A 107 13.16 3.83 2.75
CA HIS A 107 13.30 4.12 4.17
C HIS A 107 12.40 5.25 4.70
N HIS A 108 11.69 5.98 3.83
CA HIS A 108 10.77 7.05 4.21
C HIS A 108 9.46 6.50 4.79
#